data_AF-A0A7C3LNX8-F1
#
_entry.id   AF-A0A7C3LNX8-F1
#
_cell.length_a   1.000
_cell.length_b   1.000
_cell.length_c   1.000
_cell.angle_alpha   90.00
_cell.angle_beta   90.00
_cell.angle_gamma   90.00
#
_symmetry.space_group_name_H-M   'P 1'
#
loop_
_entity.id
_entity.type
_entity.pdbx_description
1 polymer ?
#
loop_
_entity_poly.entity_id
_entity_poly.type
_entity_poly.pdbx_seq_one_letter_code
_entity_poly.pdbx_strand_id
1 'polypeptide(L)'
;MKIIPGDWLMNAGIVGYLRMHKLAGKRMPDLSKGFIEIDEYDLSGFTEQYFTTVLNRISRGMFRLSNEIFSDIRSKIDDKDFRKIRSEFTELEGNSLRKIQLDYNKFDLNLKLIIKGLEDYGKKARDLCDKSLSKHPTLESKHIHKMQKGIDEQISQNLDRLKDKNLNFAYVYLNNFYRNKNIIANPAVSKIGRKRAFHKEYVDPAVERLKTIADQSNNGFLCRFCKQNRVVPEKFDDVNSIFAEGMFSTTGITISYKNFFYNMQPDLFVCDVCELLLICAWAGFTEIPYRFRDKINDTQYIFVNLPSLKLLWDENENIQSLYMKTAEDLQGTVYQDIIQDVFLSERKTKAKWALANILFIEIKTTPRKDAERPNFRYFHIGEDVASLFLDEYASKAFGHIGGKVEIGNGLEVNLRRNVTTRILDHDSMFPLCYYLIDSYLDGKNPYSLGNVFNISLISSIRASINAGAGKEEGRLLESKQIYGILKNV
;
A
#
# COMPACT_ATOMS: atom_id res chain seq x y z
N MET A 1 4.16 25.70 9.27
CA MET A 1 2.91 25.52 8.50
C MET A 1 2.07 24.40 9.09
N LYS A 2 0.76 24.60 9.31
CA LYS A 2 -0.14 23.55 9.82
C LYS A 2 -0.74 22.75 8.68
N ILE A 3 -0.86 21.43 8.80
CA ILE A 3 -1.50 20.59 7.79
C ILE A 3 -2.49 19.67 8.47
N ILE A 4 -3.75 19.84 8.10
CA ILE A 4 -4.88 19.07 8.63
C ILE A 4 -5.18 17.95 7.63
N PRO A 5 -5.35 16.70 8.08
CA PRO A 5 -5.80 15.61 7.21
C PRO A 5 -7.14 15.94 6.55
N GLY A 6 -7.34 15.49 5.33
CA GLY A 6 -8.58 15.72 4.60
C GLY A 6 -8.74 14.72 3.48
N ASP A 7 -8.15 15.02 2.33
CA ASP A 7 -8.13 14.13 1.17
C ASP A 7 -7.27 12.89 1.43
N TRP A 8 -7.74 11.72 1.00
CA TRP A 8 -7.07 10.45 1.28
C TRP A 8 -5.64 10.38 0.70
N LEU A 9 -5.39 10.99 -0.46
CA LEU A 9 -4.09 10.94 -1.11
C LEU A 9 -3.09 11.86 -0.39
N MET A 10 -3.58 13.03 0.04
CA MET A 10 -2.81 13.88 0.94
C MET A 10 -2.54 13.19 2.27
N ASN A 11 -3.51 12.46 2.83
CA ASN A 11 -3.36 11.69 4.06
C ASN A 11 -2.32 10.57 3.91
N ALA A 12 -2.30 9.87 2.76
CA ALA A 12 -1.25 8.92 2.43
C ALA A 12 0.12 9.63 2.34
N GLY A 13 0.17 10.82 1.75
CA GLY A 13 1.35 11.69 1.74
C GLY A 13 1.87 12.03 3.13
N ILE A 14 0.98 12.46 4.03
CA ILE A 14 1.27 12.76 5.44
C ILE A 14 1.85 11.53 6.15
N VAL A 15 1.20 10.36 6.04
CA VAL A 15 1.69 9.12 6.65
C VAL A 15 3.05 8.73 6.07
N GLY A 16 3.25 8.88 4.76
CA GLY A 16 4.53 8.62 4.10
C GLY A 16 5.65 9.52 4.61
N TYR A 17 5.38 10.81 4.72
CA TYR A 17 6.29 11.80 5.30
C TYR A 17 6.66 11.46 6.76
N LEU A 18 5.65 11.17 7.59
CA LEU A 18 5.83 10.81 9.00
C LEU A 18 6.65 9.52 9.16
N ARG A 19 6.47 8.53 8.28
CA ARG A 19 7.28 7.30 8.26
C ARG A 19 8.75 7.61 7.97
N MET A 20 9.02 8.45 6.98
CA MET A 20 10.40 8.86 6.66
C MET A 20 11.03 9.63 7.83
N HIS A 21 10.28 10.53 8.47
CA HIS A 21 10.72 11.24 9.68
C HIS A 21 11.06 10.30 10.83
N LYS A 22 10.16 9.34 11.13
CA LYS A 22 10.38 8.32 12.16
C LYS A 22 11.63 7.49 11.88
N LEU A 23 11.82 7.05 10.63
CA LEU A 23 13.00 6.29 10.20
C LEU A 23 14.29 7.09 10.28
N ALA A 24 14.23 8.40 10.08
CA ALA A 24 15.33 9.34 10.25
C ALA A 24 15.69 9.64 11.71
N GLY A 25 14.94 9.10 12.68
CA GLY A 25 15.11 9.39 14.10
C GLY A 25 14.63 10.77 14.50
N LYS A 26 13.84 11.45 13.66
CA LYS A 26 13.25 12.75 14.00
C LYS A 26 12.14 12.59 15.02
N ARG A 27 11.93 13.62 15.83
CA ARG A 27 10.84 13.65 16.81
C ARG A 27 9.51 13.61 16.08
N MET A 28 8.65 12.67 16.47
CA MET A 28 7.29 12.61 15.95
C MET A 28 6.43 13.74 16.52
N PRO A 29 5.59 14.39 15.69
CA PRO A 29 4.64 15.38 16.18
C PRO A 29 3.57 14.73 17.05
N ASP A 30 2.94 15.54 17.91
CA ASP A 30 1.80 15.10 18.71
C ASP A 30 0.54 14.97 17.83
N LEU A 31 0.29 13.75 17.37
CA LEU A 31 -0.81 13.43 16.46
C LEU A 31 -2.21 13.60 17.10
N SER A 32 -2.29 13.73 18.44
CA SER A 32 -3.57 13.96 19.13
C SER A 32 -4.17 15.35 18.81
N LYS A 33 -3.33 16.29 18.35
CA LYS A 33 -3.76 17.63 17.93
C LYS A 33 -4.59 17.65 16.64
N GLY A 34 -4.62 16.54 15.90
CA GLY A 34 -5.39 16.44 14.65
C GLY A 34 -4.76 17.16 13.45
N PHE A 35 -3.53 17.68 13.60
CA PHE A 35 -2.75 18.28 12.52
C PHE A 35 -1.26 18.01 12.73
N ILE A 36 -0.47 18.13 11.66
CA ILE A 36 0.99 18.22 11.75
C ILE A 36 1.43 19.67 11.54
N GLU A 37 2.49 20.07 12.24
CA GLU A 37 3.22 21.30 11.95
C GLU A 37 4.51 20.93 11.23
N ILE A 38 4.78 21.58 10.11
CA ILE A 38 6.02 21.44 9.34
C ILE A 38 6.69 22.82 9.29
N ASP A 39 7.95 22.88 9.67
CA ASP A 39 8.83 24.03 9.46
C ASP A 39 9.99 23.71 8.49
N GLU A 40 10.80 24.71 8.16
CA GLU A 40 11.91 24.54 7.25
C GLU A 40 12.99 23.59 7.78
N TYR A 41 13.16 23.47 9.10
CA TYR A 41 14.13 22.59 9.73
C TYR A 41 13.70 21.13 9.63
N ASP A 42 12.40 20.87 9.65
CA ASP A 42 11.83 19.56 9.39
C ASP A 42 12.23 19.01 8.02
N LEU A 43 12.48 19.86 7.02
CA LEU A 43 12.91 19.45 5.68
C LEU A 43 14.42 19.26 5.54
N SER A 44 15.20 19.49 6.61
CA SER A 44 16.63 19.22 6.62
C SER A 44 16.92 17.73 6.42
N GLY A 45 17.81 17.43 5.46
CA GLY A 45 18.18 16.05 5.09
C GLY A 45 17.07 15.27 4.35
N PHE A 46 15.96 15.91 3.98
CA PHE A 46 14.79 15.22 3.42
C PHE A 46 15.11 14.39 2.17
N THR A 47 15.95 14.91 1.26
CA THR A 47 16.38 14.17 0.06
C THR A 47 17.05 12.84 0.41
N GLU A 48 17.93 12.82 1.41
CA GLU A 48 18.63 11.61 1.84
C GLU A 48 17.65 10.58 2.44
N GLN A 49 16.68 11.07 3.23
CA GLN A 49 15.63 10.27 3.87
C GLN A 49 14.71 9.64 2.82
N TYR A 50 14.28 10.43 1.84
CA TYR A 50 13.42 10.00 0.75
C TYR A 50 14.09 8.88 -0.06
N PHE A 51 15.30 9.11 -0.57
CA PHE A 51 16.00 8.12 -1.41
C PHE A 51 16.48 6.91 -0.61
N THR A 52 16.83 7.05 0.67
CA THR A 52 17.14 5.89 1.52
C THR A 52 15.91 5.01 1.73
N THR A 53 14.73 5.60 1.91
CA THR A 53 13.47 4.85 2.06
C THR A 53 13.17 4.05 0.79
N VAL A 54 13.38 4.64 -0.39
CA VAL A 54 13.27 3.95 -1.69
C VAL A 54 14.27 2.79 -1.79
N LEU A 55 15.53 3.07 -1.45
CA LEU A 55 16.61 2.07 -1.47
C LEU A 55 16.29 0.87 -0.55
N ASN A 56 15.78 1.13 0.66
CA ASN A 56 15.37 0.08 1.60
C ASN A 56 14.23 -0.81 1.06
N ARG A 57 13.24 -0.20 0.40
CA ARG A 57 12.12 -0.96 -0.21
C ARG A 57 12.60 -1.87 -1.33
N ILE A 58 13.45 -1.34 -2.21
CA ILE A 58 13.95 -2.08 -3.37
C ILE A 58 14.94 -3.17 -2.96
N SER A 59 15.85 -2.87 -2.03
CA SER A 59 16.90 -3.80 -1.63
C SER A 59 16.34 -5.09 -1.07
N ARG A 60 15.23 -5.06 -0.31
CA ARG A 60 14.56 -6.28 0.18
C ARG A 60 14.23 -7.28 -0.93
N GLY A 61 13.77 -6.80 -2.08
CA GLY A 61 13.50 -7.65 -3.25
C GLY A 61 14.76 -8.19 -3.92
N MET A 62 15.90 -7.51 -3.80
CA MET A 62 17.16 -7.90 -4.43
C MET A 62 17.86 -9.08 -3.72
N PHE A 63 17.60 -9.29 -2.42
CA PHE A 63 18.09 -10.45 -1.67
C PHE A 63 17.25 -11.71 -1.90
N ARG A 64 16.07 -11.59 -2.51
CA ARG A 64 15.20 -12.73 -2.77
C ARG A 64 15.57 -13.41 -4.08
N LEU A 65 15.97 -14.67 -4.02
CA LEU A 65 16.24 -15.47 -5.22
C LEU A 65 14.95 -15.85 -5.95
N SER A 66 14.97 -15.68 -7.27
CA SER A 66 13.86 -15.98 -8.16
C SER A 66 13.49 -17.47 -8.10
N ASN A 67 12.22 -17.81 -8.35
CA ASN A 67 11.78 -19.21 -8.39
C ASN A 67 12.41 -19.99 -9.56
N GLU A 68 12.82 -19.29 -10.63
CA GLU A 68 13.46 -19.88 -11.80
C GLU A 68 14.80 -20.52 -11.44
N ILE A 69 15.58 -19.90 -10.54
CA ILE A 69 16.84 -20.46 -10.01
C ILE A 69 16.61 -21.83 -9.34
N PHE A 70 15.43 -22.04 -8.75
CA PHE A 70 15.07 -23.28 -8.04
C PHE A 70 14.36 -24.31 -8.92
N SER A 71 13.98 -23.95 -10.16
CA SER A 71 13.14 -24.79 -11.02
C SER A 71 13.74 -26.17 -11.28
N ASP A 72 15.04 -26.22 -11.53
CA ASP A 72 15.79 -27.44 -11.81
C ASP A 72 15.77 -28.39 -10.60
N ILE A 73 16.14 -27.88 -9.43
CA ILE A 73 16.16 -28.65 -8.17
C ILE A 73 14.76 -29.13 -7.81
N ARG A 74 13.75 -28.26 -7.93
CA ARG A 74 12.36 -28.61 -7.63
C ARG A 74 11.87 -29.82 -8.44
N SER A 75 12.37 -30.01 -9.66
CA SER A 75 12.00 -31.15 -10.50
C SER A 75 12.69 -32.47 -10.11
N LYS A 76 13.68 -32.44 -9.20
CA LYS A 76 14.57 -33.58 -8.88
C LYS A 76 14.45 -34.09 -7.45
N ILE A 77 13.80 -33.35 -6.57
CA ILE A 77 13.63 -33.70 -5.16
C ILE A 77 12.15 -33.66 -4.80
N ASP A 78 11.78 -34.33 -3.71
CA ASP A 78 10.40 -34.29 -3.24
C ASP A 78 10.02 -32.92 -2.66
N ASP A 79 8.72 -32.67 -2.54
CA ASP A 79 8.18 -31.41 -2.06
C ASP A 79 8.57 -31.08 -0.61
N LYS A 80 8.81 -32.09 0.23
CA LYS A 80 9.15 -31.90 1.64
C LYS A 80 10.59 -31.39 1.76
N ASP A 81 11.52 -32.03 1.05
CA ASP A 81 12.92 -31.64 1.00
C ASP A 81 13.10 -30.31 0.28
N PHE A 82 12.34 -30.05 -0.79
CA PHE A 82 12.32 -28.75 -1.44
C PHE A 82 11.89 -27.61 -0.52
N ARG A 83 10.83 -27.81 0.27
CA ARG A 83 10.38 -26.82 1.26
C ARG A 83 11.45 -26.55 2.31
N LYS A 84 12.16 -27.59 2.77
CA LYS A 84 13.27 -27.45 3.72
C LYS A 84 14.39 -26.60 3.13
N ILE A 85 14.87 -26.92 1.92
CA ILE A 85 15.89 -26.12 1.23
C ILE A 85 15.42 -24.67 1.06
N ARG A 86 14.19 -24.46 0.59
CA ARG A 86 13.64 -23.10 0.41
C ARG A 86 13.60 -22.32 1.72
N SER A 87 13.30 -22.98 2.85
CA SER A 87 13.30 -22.35 4.16
C SER A 87 14.70 -21.89 4.59
N GLU A 88 15.75 -22.66 4.32
CA GLU A 88 17.14 -22.29 4.64
C GLU A 88 17.58 -21.03 3.86
N PHE A 89 17.22 -20.94 2.57
CA PHE A 89 17.48 -19.74 1.77
C PHE A 89 16.69 -18.52 2.26
N THR A 90 15.45 -18.74 2.70
CA THR A 90 14.59 -17.67 3.26
C THR A 90 15.15 -17.16 4.59
N GLU A 91 15.66 -18.06 5.43
CA GLU A 91 16.34 -17.71 6.67
C GLU A 91 17.63 -16.93 6.40
N LEU A 92 18.43 -17.35 5.40
CA LEU A 92 19.63 -16.63 4.98
C LEU A 92 19.32 -15.21 4.45
N GLU A 93 18.24 -15.06 3.66
CA GLU A 93 17.73 -13.76 3.20
C GLU A 93 17.42 -12.86 4.41
N GLY A 94 16.61 -13.36 5.35
CA GLY A 94 16.23 -12.64 6.57
C GLY A 94 17.43 -12.25 7.43
N ASN A 95 18.36 -13.17 7.66
CA ASN A 95 19.57 -12.95 8.46
C ASN A 95 20.52 -11.93 7.82
N SER A 96 20.60 -11.91 6.49
CA SER A 96 21.42 -10.94 5.76
C SER A 96 20.82 -9.53 5.84
N LEU A 97 19.50 -9.41 5.66
CA LEU A 97 18.80 -8.13 5.77
C LEU A 97 18.84 -7.54 7.20
N ARG A 98 18.68 -8.37 8.24
CA ARG A 98 18.73 -7.92 9.66
C ARG A 98 20.08 -7.31 10.06
N LYS A 99 21.17 -7.68 9.39
CA LYS A 99 22.52 -7.14 9.65
C LYS A 99 22.73 -5.76 9.04
N ILE A 100 21.87 -5.33 8.12
CA ILE A 100 21.97 -4.03 7.46
C ILE A 100 21.20 -3.01 8.29
N GLN A 101 21.93 -2.19 9.05
CA GLN A 101 21.37 -1.04 9.75
C GLN A 101 21.54 0.20 8.89
N LEU A 102 20.42 0.85 8.55
CA LEU A 102 20.42 2.03 7.69
C LEU A 102 20.38 3.32 8.52
N ASP A 103 21.25 4.27 8.16
CA ASP A 103 21.18 5.65 8.65
C ASP A 103 20.44 6.49 7.60
N TYR A 104 19.16 6.77 7.83
CA TYR A 104 18.31 7.45 6.85
C TYR A 104 18.75 8.88 6.48
N ASN A 105 19.76 9.42 7.16
CA ASN A 105 20.36 10.70 6.83
C ASN A 105 21.61 10.57 5.93
N LYS A 106 22.04 9.35 5.57
CA LYS A 106 23.27 9.08 4.80
C LYS A 106 23.05 8.05 3.69
N PHE A 107 22.45 8.47 2.58
CA PHE A 107 22.15 7.58 1.45
C PHE A 107 23.39 6.86 0.91
N ASP A 108 24.49 7.60 0.69
CA ASP A 108 25.68 7.04 0.03
C ASP A 108 26.38 5.99 0.92
N LEU A 109 26.27 6.11 2.24
CA LEU A 109 26.71 5.08 3.19
C LEU A 109 25.82 3.84 3.09
N ASN A 110 24.50 4.03 3.11
CA ASN A 110 23.53 2.95 3.02
C ASN A 110 23.65 2.15 1.72
N LEU A 111 23.88 2.83 0.59
CA LEU A 111 24.10 2.19 -0.70
C LEU A 111 25.32 1.26 -0.65
N LYS A 112 26.43 1.72 -0.07
CA LYS A 112 27.64 0.89 0.12
C LYS A 112 27.37 -0.31 1.03
N LEU A 113 26.63 -0.11 2.12
CA LEU A 113 26.27 -1.19 3.06
C LEU A 113 25.41 -2.26 2.38
N ILE A 114 24.42 -1.85 1.57
CA ILE A 114 23.55 -2.78 0.84
C ILE A 114 24.33 -3.54 -0.23
N ILE A 115 25.19 -2.85 -1.00
CA ILE A 115 26.05 -3.49 -2.00
C ILE A 115 26.92 -4.58 -1.35
N LYS A 116 27.61 -4.24 -0.25
CA LYS A 116 28.43 -5.20 0.49
C LYS A 116 27.59 -6.34 1.05
N GLY A 117 26.44 -6.03 1.63
CA GLY A 117 25.51 -7.04 2.16
C GLY A 117 25.04 -8.02 1.10
N LEU A 118 24.79 -7.55 -0.12
CA LEU A 118 24.35 -8.36 -1.25
C LEU A 118 25.49 -9.25 -1.79
N GLU A 119 26.71 -8.72 -1.86
CA GLU A 119 27.92 -9.49 -2.18
C GLU A 119 28.15 -10.63 -1.17
N ASP A 120 28.03 -10.32 0.13
CA ASP A 120 28.17 -11.31 1.21
C ASP A 120 27.03 -12.34 1.21
N TYR A 121 25.81 -11.93 0.86
CA TYR A 121 24.67 -12.83 0.69
C TYR A 121 24.91 -13.81 -0.47
N GLY A 122 25.35 -13.32 -1.63
CA GLY A 122 25.64 -14.15 -2.80
C GLY A 122 26.65 -15.25 -2.48
N LYS A 123 27.74 -14.92 -1.77
CA LYS A 123 28.74 -15.92 -1.32
C LYS A 123 28.10 -16.98 -0.41
N LYS A 124 27.39 -16.56 0.64
CA LYS A 124 26.73 -17.50 1.57
C LYS A 124 25.65 -18.35 0.91
N ALA A 125 24.96 -17.81 -0.09
CA ALA A 125 23.96 -18.55 -0.85
C ALA A 125 24.60 -19.68 -1.68
N ARG A 126 25.80 -19.45 -2.25
CA ARG A 126 26.58 -20.52 -2.89
C ARG A 126 27.06 -21.56 -1.89
N ASP A 127 27.60 -21.12 -0.76
CA ASP A 127 28.07 -22.03 0.30
C ASP A 127 26.92 -22.90 0.82
N LEU A 128 25.70 -22.34 0.88
CA LEU A 128 24.49 -23.08 1.24
C LEU A 128 24.12 -24.12 0.19
N CYS A 129 24.27 -23.82 -1.11
CA CYS A 129 24.12 -24.84 -2.16
C CYS A 129 25.07 -26.02 -1.91
N ASP A 130 26.35 -25.76 -1.67
CA ASP A 130 27.34 -26.81 -1.45
C ASP A 130 27.05 -27.62 -0.18
N LYS A 131 26.63 -26.95 0.89
CA LYS A 131 26.36 -27.59 2.19
C LYS A 131 25.08 -28.42 2.20
N SER A 132 24.00 -27.89 1.63
CA SER A 132 22.65 -28.46 1.76
C SER A 132 22.26 -29.34 0.57
N LEU A 133 22.75 -29.06 -0.65
CA LEU A 133 22.37 -29.81 -1.84
C LEU A 133 23.32 -30.96 -2.15
N SER A 134 24.62 -30.82 -1.87
CA SER A 134 25.62 -31.88 -2.18
C SER A 134 25.42 -33.17 -1.39
N LYS A 135 24.61 -33.13 -0.33
CA LYS A 135 24.27 -34.30 0.49
C LYS A 135 23.02 -35.02 0.00
N HIS A 136 22.33 -34.48 -1.01
CA HIS A 136 21.06 -35.02 -1.48
C HIS A 136 21.28 -36.12 -2.52
N PRO A 137 20.73 -37.34 -2.34
CA PRO A 137 21.06 -38.50 -3.17
C PRO A 137 20.65 -38.36 -4.64
N THR A 138 19.65 -37.55 -4.95
CA THR A 138 19.14 -37.36 -6.32
C THR A 138 19.76 -36.17 -7.06
N LEU A 139 20.59 -35.35 -6.38
CA LEU A 139 21.17 -34.15 -6.98
C LEU A 139 22.61 -34.40 -7.43
N GLU A 140 22.79 -34.43 -8.75
CA GLU A 140 24.14 -34.38 -9.35
C GLU A 140 24.78 -32.98 -9.26
N SER A 141 26.11 -32.94 -9.31
CA SER A 141 26.92 -31.71 -9.30
C SER A 141 26.49 -30.67 -10.36
N LYS A 142 26.03 -31.12 -11.53
CA LYS A 142 25.54 -30.24 -12.60
C LYS A 142 24.34 -29.39 -12.18
N HIS A 143 23.43 -29.93 -11.36
CA HIS A 143 22.23 -29.21 -10.90
C HIS A 143 22.61 -28.14 -9.87
N ILE A 144 23.54 -28.47 -8.96
CA ILE A 144 24.09 -27.54 -7.96
C ILE A 144 24.82 -26.39 -8.66
N HIS A 145 25.67 -26.71 -9.63
CA HIS A 145 26.41 -25.70 -10.40
C HIS A 145 25.47 -24.78 -11.20
N LYS A 146 24.40 -25.32 -11.79
CA LYS A 146 23.37 -24.53 -12.48
C LYS A 146 22.67 -23.55 -11.52
N MET A 147 22.34 -23.98 -10.30
CA MET A 147 21.76 -23.10 -9.29
C MET A 147 22.74 -22.00 -8.86
N GLN A 148 24.00 -22.35 -8.58
CA GLN A 148 25.04 -21.39 -8.21
C GLN A 148 25.26 -20.34 -9.30
N LYS A 149 25.30 -20.77 -10.57
CA LYS A 149 25.37 -19.85 -11.71
C LYS A 149 24.17 -18.90 -11.77
N GLY A 150 22.95 -19.42 -11.56
CA GLY A 150 21.74 -18.59 -11.51
C GLY A 150 21.74 -17.57 -10.35
N ILE A 151 22.28 -17.95 -9.19
CA ILE A 151 22.50 -17.03 -8.06
C ILE A 151 23.46 -15.92 -8.49
N ASP A 152 24.58 -16.27 -9.12
CA ASP A 152 25.61 -15.32 -9.52
C ASP A 152 25.14 -14.31 -10.55
N GLU A 153 24.40 -14.80 -11.56
CA GLU A 153 23.78 -13.96 -12.56
C GLU A 153 22.80 -12.97 -11.93
N GLN A 154 21.92 -13.45 -11.03
CA GLN A 154 20.95 -12.57 -10.36
C GLN A 154 21.64 -11.54 -9.44
N ILE A 155 22.65 -11.96 -8.67
CA ILE A 155 23.40 -11.07 -7.77
C ILE A 155 24.17 -10.03 -8.58
N SER A 156 24.84 -10.42 -9.66
CA SER A 156 25.55 -9.48 -10.54
C SER A 156 24.59 -8.45 -11.12
N GLN A 157 23.45 -8.88 -11.66
CA GLN A 157 22.43 -7.97 -12.20
C GLN A 157 21.92 -6.99 -11.14
N ASN A 158 21.67 -7.45 -9.92
CA ASN A 158 21.22 -6.58 -8.83
C ASN A 158 22.30 -5.59 -8.39
N LEU A 159 23.58 -6.01 -8.36
CA LEU A 159 24.70 -5.12 -8.06
C LEU A 159 24.88 -4.04 -9.15
N ASP A 160 24.77 -4.41 -10.42
CA ASP A 160 24.86 -3.46 -11.54
C ASP A 160 23.75 -2.42 -11.45
N ARG A 161 22.52 -2.84 -11.11
CA ARG A 161 21.38 -1.94 -10.88
C ARG A 161 21.63 -0.95 -9.73
N LEU A 162 22.28 -1.38 -8.65
CA LEU A 162 22.61 -0.51 -7.50
C LEU A 162 23.79 0.42 -7.77
N LYS A 163 24.76 -0.02 -8.58
CA LYS A 163 25.96 0.75 -8.94
C LYS A 163 25.69 1.81 -10.01
N ASP A 164 24.49 1.83 -10.60
CA ASP A 164 24.08 2.88 -11.54
C ASP A 164 24.09 4.27 -10.87
N LYS A 165 25.01 5.12 -11.34
CA LYS A 165 25.20 6.50 -10.86
C LYS A 165 23.94 7.38 -11.02
N ASN A 166 23.05 7.01 -11.93
CA ASN A 166 21.81 7.75 -12.20
C ASN A 166 20.66 7.36 -11.28
N LEU A 167 20.89 6.36 -10.41
CA LEU A 167 19.88 5.81 -9.52
C LEU A 167 18.63 5.36 -10.28
N ASN A 168 18.78 4.72 -11.46
CA ASN A 168 17.61 4.29 -12.23
C ASN A 168 16.75 3.27 -11.49
N PHE A 169 17.30 2.56 -10.51
CA PHE A 169 16.49 1.73 -9.62
C PHE A 169 15.38 2.54 -8.93
N ALA A 170 15.66 3.79 -8.51
CA ALA A 170 14.68 4.65 -7.88
C ALA A 170 13.61 5.09 -8.89
N TYR A 171 14.00 5.36 -10.14
CA TYR A 171 13.07 5.58 -11.25
C TYR A 171 12.14 4.38 -11.46
N VAL A 172 12.71 3.18 -11.64
CA VAL A 172 11.93 1.97 -11.93
C VAL A 172 10.88 1.73 -10.86
N TYR A 173 11.21 1.99 -9.59
CA TYR A 173 10.28 1.87 -8.49
C TYR A 173 9.22 2.99 -8.49
N LEU A 174 9.64 4.25 -8.52
CA LEU A 174 8.76 5.41 -8.35
C LEU A 174 7.90 5.71 -9.59
N ASN A 175 8.31 5.27 -10.78
CA ASN A 175 7.54 5.40 -12.03
C ASN A 175 6.18 4.69 -11.94
N ASN A 176 6.05 3.69 -11.07
CA ASN A 176 4.77 3.04 -10.77
C ASN A 176 3.75 4.02 -10.15
N PHE A 177 4.22 5.05 -9.45
CA PHE A 177 3.38 5.99 -8.70
C PHE A 177 3.29 7.39 -9.34
N TYR A 178 4.31 7.81 -10.11
CA TYR A 178 4.46 9.22 -10.54
C TYR A 178 4.81 9.39 -12.02
N ARG A 179 4.20 8.62 -12.93
CA ARG A 179 4.53 8.53 -14.37
C ARG A 179 4.86 9.84 -15.12
N ASN A 180 4.33 10.99 -14.69
CA ASN A 180 4.53 12.27 -15.36
C ASN A 180 5.29 13.32 -14.53
N LYS A 181 6.00 12.91 -13.47
CA LYS A 181 6.96 13.78 -12.77
C LYS A 181 8.33 13.63 -13.40
N ASN A 182 8.78 14.66 -14.08
CA ASN A 182 10.04 14.64 -14.82
C ASN A 182 11.21 14.17 -13.96
N ILE A 183 11.37 14.64 -12.72
CA ILE A 183 12.54 14.27 -11.91
C ILE A 183 12.46 12.84 -11.34
N ILE A 184 11.25 12.35 -11.07
CA ILE A 184 11.01 11.07 -10.39
C ILE A 184 10.84 9.93 -11.41
N ALA A 185 10.11 10.19 -12.50
CA ALA A 185 9.65 9.22 -13.48
C ALA A 185 10.24 9.43 -14.89
N ASN A 186 11.30 10.24 -15.04
CA ASN A 186 12.05 10.30 -16.31
C ASN A 186 13.44 9.65 -16.17
N PRO A 187 13.79 8.67 -17.03
CA PRO A 187 15.14 8.12 -17.07
C PRO A 187 16.22 9.12 -17.55
N ALA A 188 15.83 10.18 -18.29
CA ALA A 188 16.75 11.17 -18.87
C ALA A 188 17.32 12.20 -17.86
N VAL A 189 16.77 12.28 -16.64
CA VAL A 189 17.25 13.18 -15.57
C VAL A 189 18.62 12.77 -15.00
N SER A 190 19.14 11.63 -15.48
CA SER A 190 20.47 11.06 -15.21
C SER A 190 21.64 12.06 -15.27
N LYS A 191 21.61 13.09 -16.13
CA LYS A 191 22.79 13.95 -16.39
C LYS A 191 23.19 14.90 -15.25
N ILE A 192 22.27 15.30 -14.37
CA ILE A 192 22.53 16.30 -13.29
C ILE A 192 22.67 15.61 -11.91
N GLY A 193 22.38 14.31 -11.83
CA GLY A 193 22.29 13.55 -10.58
C GLY A 193 20.89 13.65 -9.96
N ARG A 194 20.18 12.51 -9.90
CA ARG A 194 18.77 12.44 -9.51
C ARG A 194 18.47 13.05 -8.14
N LYS A 195 19.31 12.82 -7.12
CA LYS A 195 19.16 13.42 -5.78
C LYS A 195 19.19 14.95 -5.82
N ARG A 196 20.15 15.51 -6.57
CA ARG A 196 20.33 16.96 -6.70
C ARG A 196 19.17 17.59 -7.45
N ALA A 197 18.73 16.96 -8.54
CA ALA A 197 17.57 17.41 -9.29
C ALA A 197 16.29 17.37 -8.44
N PHE A 198 16.09 16.30 -7.64
CA PHE A 198 14.95 16.19 -6.72
C PHE A 198 14.96 17.27 -5.66
N HIS A 199 16.13 17.54 -5.06
CA HIS A 199 16.25 18.59 -4.05
C HIS A 199 15.89 19.96 -4.62
N LYS A 200 16.45 20.30 -5.78
CA LYS A 200 16.21 21.57 -6.45
C LYS A 200 14.75 21.78 -6.87
N GLU A 201 14.12 20.72 -7.36
CA GLU A 201 12.75 20.79 -7.90
C GLU A 201 11.68 20.81 -6.79
N TYR A 202 11.86 20.03 -5.71
CA TYR A 202 10.78 19.81 -4.74
C TYR A 202 11.12 20.27 -3.32
N VAL A 203 12.38 20.22 -2.90
CA VAL A 203 12.77 20.54 -1.53
C VAL A 203 13.06 22.03 -1.37
N ASP A 204 13.88 22.61 -2.27
CA ASP A 204 14.22 24.03 -2.23
C ASP A 204 12.96 24.93 -2.26
N PRO A 205 11.99 24.72 -3.17
CA PRO A 205 10.78 25.55 -3.20
C PRO A 205 9.91 25.37 -1.95
N ALA A 206 9.83 24.17 -1.39
CA ALA A 206 9.09 23.91 -0.15
C ALA A 206 9.74 24.60 1.06
N VAL A 207 11.08 24.58 1.16
CA VAL A 207 11.84 25.29 2.19
C VAL A 207 11.64 26.79 2.08
N GLU A 208 11.77 27.37 0.89
CA GLU A 208 11.55 28.81 0.67
C GLU A 208 10.11 29.22 0.99
N ARG A 209 9.14 28.36 0.67
CA ARG A 209 7.73 28.56 1.03
C ARG A 209 7.49 28.55 2.54
N LEU A 210 8.26 27.80 3.31
CA LEU A 210 8.13 27.73 4.77
C LEU A 210 8.80 28.92 5.47
N LYS A 211 9.90 29.43 4.91
CA LYS A 211 10.60 30.64 5.41
C LYS A 211 9.80 31.92 5.17
N THR A 212 9.09 32.00 4.05
CA THR A 212 8.28 33.16 3.71
C THR A 212 7.03 33.17 4.59
N ILE A 213 6.92 34.18 5.47
CA ILE A 213 5.65 34.48 6.16
C ILE A 213 4.62 34.70 5.06
N ALA A 214 3.53 33.92 5.05
CA ALA A 214 2.50 33.95 4.03
C ALA A 214 2.23 35.38 3.57
N ASP A 215 2.71 35.72 2.38
CA ASP A 215 2.57 37.05 1.82
C ASP A 215 1.07 37.36 1.82
N GLN A 216 0.66 38.36 2.60
CA GLN A 216 -0.74 38.81 2.70
C GLN A 216 -1.21 39.46 1.38
N SER A 217 -0.41 39.41 0.32
CA SER A 217 -0.86 39.78 -1.01
C SER A 217 -2.00 38.84 -1.43
N ASN A 218 -3.14 39.42 -1.81
CA ASN A 218 -4.31 38.67 -2.29
C ASN A 218 -4.09 38.01 -3.65
N ASN A 219 -2.87 38.03 -4.20
CA ASN A 219 -2.55 37.48 -5.51
C ASN A 219 -2.39 35.95 -5.44
N GLY A 220 -3.05 35.25 -6.36
CA GLY A 220 -2.98 33.78 -6.49
C GLY A 220 -4.10 33.01 -5.79
N PHE A 221 -4.18 31.71 -6.12
CA PHE A 221 -5.23 30.80 -5.66
C PHE A 221 -4.83 30.10 -4.37
N LEU A 222 -5.77 29.92 -3.44
CA LEU A 222 -5.52 29.15 -2.22
C LEU A 222 -5.21 27.70 -2.57
N CYS A 223 -4.15 27.16 -1.97
CA CYS A 223 -3.81 25.76 -2.11
C CYS A 223 -4.98 24.87 -1.65
N ARG A 224 -5.34 23.88 -2.47
CA ARG A 224 -6.44 22.95 -2.25
C ARG A 224 -6.35 22.21 -0.92
N PHE A 225 -5.14 21.85 -0.48
CA PHE A 225 -4.94 21.00 0.68
C PHE A 225 -4.74 21.80 1.97
N CYS A 226 -3.74 22.69 2.02
CA CYS A 226 -3.44 23.40 3.26
C CYS A 226 -4.31 24.62 3.55
N LYS A 227 -4.94 25.19 2.51
CA LYS A 227 -5.74 26.43 2.58
C LYS A 227 -5.02 27.64 3.18
N GLN A 228 -3.69 27.59 3.32
CA GLN A 228 -2.85 28.64 3.91
C GLN A 228 -2.02 29.36 2.84
N ASN A 229 -1.35 28.58 1.99
CA ASN A 229 -0.47 29.13 0.95
C ASN A 229 -1.26 29.47 -0.32
N ARG A 230 -0.83 30.52 -1.01
CA ARG A 230 -1.33 30.88 -2.34
C ARG A 230 -0.38 30.39 -3.44
N VAL A 231 -0.95 29.94 -4.54
CA VAL A 231 -0.27 29.47 -5.75
C VAL A 231 -0.54 30.49 -6.85
N VAL A 232 0.52 31.04 -7.43
CA VAL A 232 0.45 31.95 -8.56
C VAL A 232 0.90 31.17 -9.79
N PRO A 233 -0.01 30.72 -10.66
CA PRO A 233 0.38 30.03 -11.89
C PRO A 233 1.09 31.02 -12.83
N GLU A 234 2.25 30.63 -13.37
CA GLU A 234 3.01 31.49 -14.29
C GLU A 234 2.26 31.73 -15.62
N LYS A 235 1.46 30.76 -16.08
CA LYS A 235 0.58 30.86 -17.25
C LYS A 235 -0.71 30.07 -17.03
N PHE A 236 -1.86 30.69 -17.32
CA PHE A 236 -3.17 30.04 -17.21
C PHE A 236 -3.41 28.97 -18.27
N ASP A 237 -2.64 28.94 -19.36
CA ASP A 237 -2.71 27.91 -20.40
C ASP A 237 -1.82 26.69 -20.08
N ASP A 238 -0.94 26.81 -19.08
CA ASP A 238 -0.08 25.73 -18.60
C ASP A 238 -0.80 24.90 -17.52
N VAL A 239 -2.13 24.75 -17.67
CA VAL A 239 -3.02 24.05 -16.75
C VAL A 239 -2.55 22.61 -16.52
N ASN A 240 -1.79 22.01 -17.46
CA ASN A 240 -1.19 20.68 -17.28
C ASN A 240 -0.11 20.64 -16.19
N SER A 241 0.53 21.77 -15.85
CA SER A 241 1.48 21.88 -14.73
C SER A 241 0.78 21.88 -13.37
N ILE A 242 -0.44 22.44 -13.32
CA ILE A 242 -1.32 22.53 -12.14
C ILE A 242 -2.10 21.21 -11.97
N PHE A 243 -2.46 20.57 -13.08
CA PHE A 243 -3.20 19.30 -13.17
C PHE A 243 -2.39 18.27 -13.92
N ALA A 244 -1.21 17.97 -13.39
CA ALA A 244 -0.38 16.93 -13.96
C ALA A 244 -0.83 15.57 -13.40
N GLU A 245 -1.05 14.61 -14.29
CA GLU A 245 -0.97 13.16 -14.01
C GLU A 245 0.27 12.75 -13.19
N GLY A 246 1.23 13.67 -12.98
CA GLY A 246 2.41 13.51 -12.16
C GLY A 246 2.15 13.57 -10.65
N MET A 247 1.07 14.18 -10.15
CA MET A 247 0.88 14.27 -8.68
C MET A 247 0.71 12.89 -8.04
N PHE A 248 -0.07 12.00 -8.68
CA PHE A 248 -0.11 10.57 -8.40
C PHE A 248 -0.74 9.86 -9.59
N SER A 249 0.02 9.09 -10.36
CA SER A 249 -0.44 8.56 -11.65
C SER A 249 -1.57 7.54 -11.52
N THR A 250 -1.78 6.97 -10.33
CA THR A 250 -2.83 5.98 -10.09
C THR A 250 -4.22 6.60 -10.02
N THR A 251 -4.34 7.89 -9.67
CA THR A 251 -5.63 8.60 -9.68
C THR A 251 -5.94 9.22 -11.04
N GLY A 252 -4.95 9.34 -11.94
CA GLY A 252 -5.15 9.77 -13.33
C GLY A 252 -5.79 11.16 -13.47
N ILE A 253 -5.63 12.03 -12.47
CA ILE A 253 -6.28 13.33 -12.42
C ILE A 253 -5.72 14.22 -13.55
N THR A 254 -6.56 14.58 -14.52
CA THR A 254 -6.23 15.51 -15.61
C THR A 254 -7.39 16.42 -15.97
N ILE A 255 -7.08 17.50 -16.68
CA ILE A 255 -8.07 18.42 -17.28
C ILE A 255 -8.95 17.70 -18.30
N SER A 256 -8.41 16.70 -19.00
CA SER A 256 -9.17 15.91 -19.98
C SER A 256 -10.19 14.99 -19.29
N TYR A 257 -10.04 14.75 -17.99
CA TYR A 257 -10.98 14.00 -17.16
C TYR A 257 -11.62 14.90 -16.10
N LYS A 258 -12.31 15.96 -16.55
CA LYS A 258 -13.02 16.91 -15.68
C LYS A 258 -14.05 16.25 -14.76
N ASN A 259 -14.48 15.03 -15.07
CA ASN A 259 -15.37 14.20 -14.27
C ASN A 259 -14.77 13.77 -12.91
N PHE A 260 -13.45 13.97 -12.69
CA PHE A 260 -12.83 13.82 -11.37
C PHE A 260 -12.83 15.12 -10.55
N PHE A 261 -13.53 16.16 -10.99
CA PHE A 261 -13.66 17.42 -10.26
C PHE A 261 -15.13 17.79 -10.05
N TYR A 262 -15.41 18.35 -8.88
CA TYR A 262 -16.73 18.86 -8.57
C TYR A 262 -17.15 19.95 -9.56
N ASN A 263 -18.37 19.86 -10.10
CA ASN A 263 -18.88 20.72 -11.17
C ASN A 263 -17.96 20.84 -12.40
N MET A 264 -17.11 19.83 -12.65
CA MET A 264 -16.11 19.85 -13.71
C MET A 264 -15.15 21.07 -13.62
N GLN A 265 -15.00 21.65 -12.43
CA GLN A 265 -14.10 22.78 -12.19
C GLN A 265 -12.74 22.27 -11.74
N PRO A 266 -11.70 22.36 -12.59
CA PRO A 266 -10.35 21.99 -12.18
C PRO A 266 -9.83 23.06 -11.21
N ASP A 267 -9.92 22.81 -9.90
CA ASP A 267 -9.53 23.72 -8.81
C ASP A 267 -8.37 23.19 -7.92
N LEU A 268 -7.56 22.26 -8.44
CA LEU A 268 -6.42 21.64 -7.76
C LEU A 268 -5.15 22.50 -7.82
N PHE A 269 -5.16 23.66 -7.16
CA PHE A 269 -3.94 24.43 -6.96
C PHE A 269 -3.16 23.85 -5.76
N VAL A 270 -1.90 23.46 -5.96
CA VAL A 270 -1.07 22.82 -4.91
C VAL A 270 0.17 23.66 -4.67
N CYS A 271 0.47 24.02 -3.41
CA CYS A 271 1.71 24.72 -3.07
C CYS A 271 2.87 23.73 -2.91
N ASP A 272 4.10 24.22 -2.97
CA ASP A 272 5.34 23.43 -2.95
C ASP A 272 5.41 22.44 -1.77
N VAL A 273 5.02 22.87 -0.57
CA VAL A 273 4.99 22.01 0.63
C VAL A 273 3.99 20.86 0.49
N CYS A 274 2.80 21.13 -0.03
CA CYS A 274 1.77 20.11 -0.24
C CYS A 274 2.14 19.17 -1.40
N GLU A 275 2.81 19.67 -2.43
CA GLU A 275 3.36 18.84 -3.50
C GLU A 275 4.41 17.86 -2.96
N LEU A 276 5.32 18.35 -2.11
CA LEU A 276 6.33 17.50 -1.47
C LEU A 276 5.68 16.37 -0.64
N LEU A 277 4.59 16.67 0.08
CA LEU A 277 3.82 15.65 0.80
C LEU A 277 3.14 14.65 -0.14
N LEU A 278 2.54 15.09 -1.25
CA LEU A 278 1.93 14.19 -2.23
C LEU A 278 2.98 13.23 -2.83
N ILE A 279 4.19 13.73 -3.08
CA ILE A 279 5.31 12.90 -3.54
C ILE A 279 5.72 11.85 -2.48
N CYS A 280 5.35 12.02 -1.20
CA CYS A 280 5.55 11.01 -0.16
C CYS A 280 4.47 9.91 -0.14
N ALA A 281 3.38 10.04 -0.91
CA ALA A 281 2.22 9.15 -0.78
C ALA A 281 2.56 7.67 -0.93
N TRP A 282 3.46 7.31 -1.85
CA TRP A 282 3.94 5.94 -2.04
C TRP A 282 4.44 5.28 -0.74
N ALA A 283 5.05 6.06 0.17
CA ALA A 283 5.57 5.56 1.43
C ALA A 283 4.48 5.42 2.50
N GLY A 284 3.33 6.07 2.33
CA GLY A 284 2.15 5.93 3.18
C GLY A 284 1.40 4.63 2.95
N PHE A 285 1.48 4.07 1.74
CA PHE A 285 0.93 2.77 1.43
C PHE A 285 1.70 1.62 2.07
N THR A 286 0.98 0.56 2.40
CA THR A 286 1.54 -0.71 2.82
C THR A 286 1.47 -1.71 1.66
N GLU A 287 2.60 -2.31 1.30
CA GLU A 287 2.65 -3.34 0.25
C GLU A 287 2.02 -4.65 0.75
N ILE A 288 1.09 -5.20 -0.04
CA ILE A 288 0.44 -6.48 0.22
C ILE A 288 1.40 -7.60 -0.23
N PRO A 289 1.85 -8.49 0.68
CA PRO A 289 2.68 -9.64 0.31
C PRO A 289 1.99 -10.51 -0.75
N TYR A 290 2.77 -11.01 -1.72
CA TYR A 290 2.24 -11.72 -2.90
C TYR A 290 1.20 -12.80 -2.58
N ARG A 291 1.44 -13.62 -1.53
CA ARG A 291 0.52 -14.70 -1.12
C ARG A 291 -0.85 -14.21 -0.62
N PHE A 292 -0.97 -12.94 -0.24
CA PHE A 292 -2.21 -12.31 0.21
C PHE A 292 -2.87 -11.47 -0.89
N ARG A 293 -2.22 -11.32 -2.05
CA ARG A 293 -2.80 -10.61 -3.20
C ARG A 293 -3.96 -11.43 -3.75
N ASP A 294 -5.05 -10.73 -4.05
CA ASP A 294 -6.21 -11.33 -4.70
C ASP A 294 -5.90 -11.56 -6.18
N LYS A 295 -6.21 -12.75 -6.73
CA LYS A 295 -6.08 -12.98 -8.17
C LYS A 295 -7.19 -12.29 -8.98
N ILE A 296 -8.33 -11.99 -8.34
CA ILE A 296 -9.47 -11.31 -8.98
C ILE A 296 -9.19 -9.82 -9.10
N ASN A 297 -8.69 -9.22 -8.02
CA ASN A 297 -8.54 -7.77 -7.93
C ASN A 297 -7.10 -7.34 -8.25
N ASP A 298 -6.12 -8.22 -8.08
CA ASP A 298 -4.70 -8.00 -8.38
C ASP A 298 -4.13 -6.68 -7.81
N THR A 299 -4.59 -6.30 -6.63
CA THR A 299 -4.12 -5.11 -5.91
C THR A 299 -2.81 -5.40 -5.17
N GLN A 300 -1.90 -4.42 -5.14
CA GLN A 300 -0.53 -4.59 -4.64
C GLN A 300 -0.25 -3.78 -3.37
N TYR A 301 -1.03 -2.73 -3.13
CA TYR A 301 -0.87 -1.83 -1.99
C TYR A 301 -2.21 -1.55 -1.33
N ILE A 302 -2.17 -1.33 -0.02
CA ILE A 302 -3.33 -0.95 0.80
C ILE A 302 -3.02 0.31 1.62
N PHE A 303 -4.03 1.16 1.79
CA PHE A 303 -4.03 2.29 2.71
C PHE A 303 -5.40 2.41 3.35
N VAL A 304 -5.43 2.74 4.65
CA VAL A 304 -6.69 2.96 5.38
C VAL A 304 -6.78 4.43 5.73
N ASN A 305 -7.77 5.12 5.16
CA ASN A 305 -7.99 6.53 5.42
C ASN A 305 -9.01 6.70 6.56
N LEU A 306 -8.62 7.47 7.57
CA LEU A 306 -9.40 7.72 8.79
C LEU A 306 -9.42 9.21 9.13
N PRO A 307 -10.50 9.73 9.77
CA PRO A 307 -10.68 11.16 10.02
C PRO A 307 -9.75 11.72 11.12
N SER A 308 -9.25 10.88 12.02
CA SER A 308 -8.30 11.28 13.06
C SER A 308 -6.87 11.00 12.61
N LEU A 309 -5.98 12.01 12.67
CA LEU A 309 -4.56 11.85 12.35
C LEU A 309 -3.88 10.75 13.17
N LYS A 310 -4.19 10.67 14.47
CA LYS A 310 -3.63 9.64 15.35
C LYS A 310 -4.08 8.25 14.91
N LEU A 311 -5.38 8.06 14.65
CA LEU A 311 -5.91 6.77 14.19
C LEU A 311 -5.39 6.40 12.81
N LEU A 312 -5.35 7.36 11.89
CA LEU A 312 -4.79 7.21 10.56
C LEU A 312 -3.36 6.65 10.63
N TRP A 313 -2.54 7.22 11.50
CA TRP A 313 -1.18 6.76 11.74
C TRP A 313 -1.14 5.37 12.37
N ASP A 314 -1.80 5.19 13.51
CA ASP A 314 -1.77 3.95 14.30
C ASP A 314 -2.22 2.75 13.45
N GLU A 315 -3.33 2.87 12.72
CA GLU A 315 -3.85 1.79 11.88
C GLU A 315 -2.93 1.45 10.71
N ASN A 316 -2.41 2.44 9.98
CA ASN A 316 -1.50 2.14 8.88
C ASN A 316 -0.18 1.53 9.36
N GLU A 317 0.32 1.89 10.55
CA GLU A 317 1.48 1.24 11.17
C GLU A 317 1.16 -0.18 11.67
N ASN A 318 -0.05 -0.42 12.19
CA ASN A 318 -0.52 -1.75 12.58
C ASN A 318 -0.57 -2.68 11.38
N ILE A 319 -1.12 -2.23 10.25
CA ILE A 319 -1.17 -2.99 8.99
C ILE A 319 0.23 -3.35 8.51
N GLN A 320 1.14 -2.38 8.50
CA GLN A 320 2.54 -2.60 8.12
C GLN A 320 3.22 -3.60 9.05
N SER A 321 2.95 -3.51 10.35
CA SER A 321 3.48 -4.44 11.37
C SER A 321 2.90 -5.85 11.22
N LEU A 322 1.60 -5.95 10.94
CA LEU A 322 0.89 -7.20 10.72
C LEU A 322 1.53 -7.96 9.56
N TYR A 323 1.65 -7.34 8.38
CA TYR A 323 2.29 -7.96 7.23
C TYR A 323 3.77 -8.31 7.44
N MET A 324 4.48 -7.59 8.33
CA MET A 324 5.86 -7.89 8.68
C MET A 324 5.99 -9.07 9.65
N LYS A 325 5.10 -9.19 10.64
CA LYS A 325 5.10 -10.28 11.63
C LYS A 325 4.57 -11.59 11.06
N THR A 326 3.55 -11.52 10.21
CA THR A 326 2.80 -12.71 9.78
C THR A 326 3.44 -13.45 8.62
N ALA A 327 4.68 -13.14 8.22
CA ALA A 327 5.47 -13.86 7.21
C ALA A 327 5.46 -15.40 7.41
N GLU A 328 5.13 -15.91 8.59
CA GLU A 328 5.07 -17.35 8.89
C GLU A 328 3.64 -17.97 8.99
N ASP A 329 2.58 -17.33 9.56
CA ASP A 329 1.38 -18.12 9.99
C ASP A 329 -0.04 -17.53 9.75
N LEU A 330 -0.30 -16.74 8.70
CA LEU A 330 -1.68 -16.28 8.42
C LEU A 330 -2.46 -17.23 7.48
N GLN A 331 -3.46 -17.92 8.01
CA GLN A 331 -4.51 -18.63 7.23
C GLN A 331 -5.72 -17.74 6.87
N GLY A 332 -5.77 -16.50 7.38
CA GLY A 332 -6.86 -15.52 7.16
C GLY A 332 -6.50 -14.39 6.20
N THR A 333 -7.49 -13.56 5.82
CA THR A 333 -7.23 -12.34 5.05
C THR A 333 -6.89 -11.19 5.98
N VAL A 334 -5.94 -10.36 5.60
CA VAL A 334 -5.60 -9.14 6.36
C VAL A 334 -6.77 -8.16 6.45
N TYR A 335 -7.71 -8.24 5.51
CA TYR A 335 -8.99 -7.56 5.64
C TYR A 335 -9.75 -7.97 6.91
N GLN A 336 -9.72 -9.25 7.28
CA GLN A 336 -10.34 -9.75 8.50
C GLN A 336 -9.62 -9.24 9.74
N ASP A 337 -8.27 -9.26 9.77
CA ASP A 337 -7.52 -8.79 10.93
C ASP A 337 -7.58 -7.27 11.07
N ILE A 338 -7.62 -6.52 9.96
CA ILE A 338 -7.79 -5.06 10.00
C ILE A 338 -9.22 -4.70 10.37
N ILE A 339 -10.22 -5.34 9.78
CA ILE A 339 -11.63 -5.14 10.19
C ILE A 339 -11.74 -5.55 11.66
N GLN A 340 -11.29 -6.74 12.05
CA GLN A 340 -11.33 -7.16 13.45
C GLN A 340 -10.54 -6.23 14.36
N ASP A 341 -9.34 -5.77 14.04
CA ASP A 341 -8.60 -4.85 14.92
C ASP A 341 -9.24 -3.45 14.93
N VAL A 342 -9.60 -2.87 13.78
CA VAL A 342 -10.27 -1.56 13.70
C VAL A 342 -11.63 -1.58 14.43
N PHE A 343 -12.39 -2.68 14.34
CA PHE A 343 -13.69 -2.81 15.00
C PHE A 343 -13.61 -3.33 16.44
N LEU A 344 -12.62 -4.15 16.79
CA LEU A 344 -12.51 -4.80 18.11
C LEU A 344 -11.54 -4.11 19.07
N SER A 345 -10.57 -3.30 18.59
CA SER A 345 -9.50 -2.76 19.44
C SER A 345 -9.81 -1.44 20.15
N GLU A 346 -10.97 -0.80 19.96
CA GLU A 346 -11.51 0.19 20.92
C GLU A 346 -13.02 0.45 20.67
N ARG A 347 -13.85 -0.42 21.27
CA ARG A 347 -15.15 -0.85 20.72
C ARG A 347 -16.36 0.09 20.80
N LYS A 348 -16.35 1.21 21.52
CA LYS A 348 -17.62 1.96 21.75
C LYS A 348 -17.62 3.42 21.33
N THR A 349 -16.49 4.12 21.47
CA THR A 349 -16.42 5.54 21.12
C THR A 349 -15.79 5.77 19.73
N LYS A 350 -14.77 4.99 19.37
CA LYS A 350 -14.13 5.05 18.04
C LYS A 350 -15.03 4.53 16.93
N ALA A 351 -15.77 3.45 17.20
CA ALA A 351 -16.74 2.92 16.24
C ALA A 351 -17.85 3.93 15.93
N LYS A 352 -18.43 4.59 16.95
CA LYS A 352 -19.42 5.67 16.75
C LYS A 352 -18.90 6.86 15.93
N TRP A 353 -17.60 7.13 15.95
CA TRP A 353 -17.00 8.26 15.20
C TRP A 353 -16.46 7.84 13.83
N ALA A 354 -16.10 6.56 13.66
CA ALA A 354 -15.66 5.97 12.39
C ALA A 354 -16.83 5.47 11.51
N LEU A 355 -18.00 5.26 12.10
CA LEU A 355 -19.27 4.85 11.47
C LEU A 355 -19.75 5.74 10.31
N ALA A 356 -19.08 6.87 10.03
CA ALA A 356 -19.43 7.76 8.94
C ALA A 356 -18.41 7.85 7.78
N ASN A 357 -17.14 7.40 7.87
CA ASN A 357 -16.11 7.82 6.89
C ASN A 357 -14.83 6.93 6.79
N ILE A 358 -14.87 5.61 6.99
CA ILE A 358 -13.67 4.77 6.74
C ILE A 358 -13.57 4.46 5.25
N LEU A 359 -12.44 4.82 4.64
CA LEU A 359 -12.15 4.55 3.23
C LEU A 359 -10.92 3.64 3.12
N PHE A 360 -11.14 2.40 2.72
CA PHE A 360 -10.07 1.48 2.34
C PHE A 360 -9.69 1.73 0.89
N ILE A 361 -8.40 1.82 0.61
CA ILE A 361 -7.89 2.11 -0.73
C ILE A 361 -6.92 1.01 -1.10
N GLU A 362 -7.24 0.28 -2.17
CA GLU A 362 -6.38 -0.73 -2.76
C GLU A 362 -5.98 -0.32 -4.17
N ILE A 363 -4.70 -0.40 -4.47
CA ILE A 363 -4.18 0.00 -5.77
C ILE A 363 -3.26 -1.05 -6.40
N LYS A 364 -3.41 -1.24 -7.71
CA LYS A 364 -2.40 -1.85 -8.60
C LYS A 364 -1.78 -0.75 -9.44
N THR A 365 -0.51 -0.46 -9.19
CA THR A 365 0.26 0.44 -10.04
C THR A 365 0.73 -0.28 -11.31
N THR A 366 0.82 0.43 -12.42
CA THR A 366 1.43 -0.09 -13.65
C THR A 366 2.51 0.88 -14.14
N PRO A 367 3.64 0.43 -14.71
CA PRO A 367 4.66 1.29 -15.28
C PRO A 367 4.42 1.65 -16.76
N ARG A 368 3.53 0.95 -17.46
CA ARG A 368 3.35 1.02 -18.93
C ARG A 368 2.15 1.89 -19.34
N LYS A 369 2.33 2.84 -20.25
CA LYS A 369 1.25 3.72 -20.78
C LYS A 369 0.21 2.96 -21.60
N ASP A 370 0.61 1.84 -22.20
CA ASP A 370 -0.16 0.95 -23.06
C ASP A 370 -0.78 -0.26 -22.33
N ALA A 371 -0.47 -0.44 -21.05
CA ALA A 371 -1.09 -1.49 -20.23
C ALA A 371 -2.49 -1.06 -19.74
N GLU A 372 -3.33 -2.03 -19.35
CA GLU A 372 -4.61 -1.76 -18.68
C GLU A 372 -4.43 -0.73 -17.55
N ARG A 373 -5.43 0.14 -17.38
CA ARG A 373 -5.39 1.26 -16.42
C ARG A 373 -5.04 0.74 -15.02
N PRO A 374 -4.35 1.55 -14.17
CA PRO A 374 -4.15 1.21 -12.76
C PRO A 374 -5.45 0.75 -12.12
N ASN A 375 -5.45 -0.42 -11.47
CA ASN A 375 -6.65 -0.91 -10.78
C ASN A 375 -6.77 -0.15 -9.47
N PHE A 376 -7.74 0.76 -9.40
CA PHE A 376 -8.05 1.55 -8.22
C PHE A 376 -9.37 1.05 -7.64
N ARG A 377 -9.32 0.53 -6.41
CA ARG A 377 -10.51 0.10 -5.69
C ARG A 377 -10.59 0.81 -4.36
N TYR A 378 -11.80 1.21 -4.02
CA TYR A 378 -12.09 1.79 -2.74
C TYR A 378 -13.30 1.09 -2.13
N PHE A 379 -13.26 0.88 -0.83
CA PHE A 379 -14.39 0.34 -0.08
C PHE A 379 -14.78 1.34 0.99
N HIS A 380 -16.04 1.73 0.98
CA HIS A 380 -16.63 2.60 1.98
C HIS A 380 -17.40 1.73 2.98
N ILE A 381 -17.18 1.94 4.27
CA ILE A 381 -17.98 1.28 5.31
C ILE A 381 -19.07 2.24 5.77
N GLY A 382 -20.31 1.97 5.35
CA GLY A 382 -21.50 2.68 5.82
C GLY A 382 -21.86 2.35 7.27
N GLU A 383 -22.75 3.17 7.84
CA GLU A 383 -23.20 3.02 9.23
C GLU A 383 -23.81 1.63 9.50
N ASP A 384 -24.54 1.09 8.54
CA ASP A 384 -25.16 -0.23 8.59
C ASP A 384 -24.12 -1.35 8.74
N VAL A 385 -23.06 -1.28 7.92
CA VAL A 385 -21.99 -2.28 7.91
C VAL A 385 -21.14 -2.18 9.15
N ALA A 386 -20.80 -0.97 9.60
CA ALA A 386 -20.01 -0.83 10.82
C ALA A 386 -20.83 -1.17 12.08
N SER A 387 -22.14 -0.94 12.09
CA SER A 387 -23.03 -1.36 13.18
C SER A 387 -23.16 -2.88 13.24
N LEU A 388 -23.10 -3.56 12.09
CA LEU A 388 -23.08 -5.02 12.00
C LEU A 388 -21.84 -5.61 12.70
N PHE A 389 -20.67 -4.98 12.58
CA PHE A 389 -19.46 -5.45 13.25
C PHE A 389 -19.41 -5.15 14.76
N LEU A 390 -20.27 -4.26 15.25
CA LEU A 390 -20.47 -4.00 16.68
C LEU A 390 -21.39 -5.01 17.37
N ASP A 391 -22.27 -5.65 16.60
CA ASP A 391 -23.15 -6.69 17.12
C ASP A 391 -22.35 -7.96 17.47
N GLU A 392 -22.48 -8.44 18.70
CA GLU A 392 -21.69 -9.56 19.22
C GLU A 392 -21.98 -10.87 18.46
N TYR A 393 -23.22 -11.07 18.03
CA TYR A 393 -23.63 -12.27 17.30
C TYR A 393 -23.14 -12.22 15.86
N ALA A 394 -23.26 -11.08 15.19
CA ALA A 394 -22.72 -10.89 13.84
C ALA A 394 -21.19 -11.03 13.83
N SER A 395 -20.50 -10.44 14.81
CA SER A 395 -19.04 -10.53 14.94
C SER A 395 -18.57 -11.99 15.13
N LYS A 396 -19.23 -12.75 16.01
CA LYS A 396 -18.96 -14.19 16.21
C LYS A 396 -19.27 -15.00 14.96
N ALA A 397 -20.43 -14.76 14.32
CA ALA A 397 -20.83 -15.44 13.09
C ALA A 397 -19.80 -15.23 11.98
N PHE A 398 -19.30 -13.99 11.82
CA PHE A 398 -18.27 -13.66 10.85
C PHE A 398 -16.97 -14.42 11.13
N GLY A 399 -16.58 -14.53 12.39
CA GLY A 399 -15.42 -15.31 12.84
C GLY A 399 -15.51 -16.82 12.58
N HIS A 400 -16.72 -17.36 12.41
CA HIS A 400 -16.96 -18.77 12.10
C HIS A 400 -17.08 -19.08 10.60
N ILE A 401 -17.12 -18.08 9.71
CA ILE A 401 -17.18 -18.33 8.26
C ILE A 401 -15.82 -18.77 7.76
N GLY A 402 -15.63 -20.00 7.30
CA GLY A 402 -14.31 -20.52 6.92
C GLY A 402 -14.31 -21.26 5.59
N GLY A 403 -13.11 -21.41 5.02
CA GLY A 403 -12.89 -22.24 3.84
C GLY A 403 -12.84 -21.45 2.52
N LYS A 404 -12.80 -22.22 1.43
CA LYS A 404 -12.80 -21.70 0.06
C LYS A 404 -14.07 -22.14 -0.66
N VAL A 405 -14.46 -21.35 -1.64
CA VAL A 405 -15.64 -21.56 -2.48
C VAL A 405 -15.26 -21.28 -3.93
N GLU A 406 -15.69 -22.12 -4.86
CA GLU A 406 -15.48 -21.87 -6.29
C GLU A 406 -16.59 -20.95 -6.80
N ILE A 407 -16.22 -19.81 -7.39
CA ILE A 407 -17.17 -18.84 -7.95
C ILE A 407 -17.02 -18.84 -9.46
N GLY A 408 -17.55 -19.89 -10.09
CA GLY A 408 -17.55 -20.08 -11.55
C GLY A 408 -16.16 -20.27 -12.17
N ASN A 409 -16.13 -20.92 -13.33
CA ASN A 409 -14.92 -21.08 -14.16
C ASN A 409 -13.67 -21.62 -13.41
N GLY A 410 -13.81 -22.49 -12.41
CA GLY A 410 -12.66 -23.05 -11.67
C GLY A 410 -12.01 -22.09 -10.67
N LEU A 411 -12.61 -20.92 -10.42
CA LEU A 411 -12.00 -19.87 -9.61
C LEU A 411 -12.31 -20.03 -8.12
N GLU A 412 -11.36 -20.53 -7.34
CA GLU A 412 -11.48 -20.58 -5.88
C GLU A 412 -11.24 -19.20 -5.23
N VAL A 413 -12.16 -18.80 -4.36
CA VAL A 413 -12.01 -17.65 -3.47
C VAL A 413 -12.14 -18.04 -2.02
N ASN A 414 -11.53 -17.25 -1.12
CA ASN A 414 -11.79 -17.37 0.30
C ASN A 414 -13.23 -16.94 0.61
N LEU A 415 -14.00 -17.81 1.26
CA LEU A 415 -15.43 -17.60 1.48
C LEU A 415 -15.70 -16.39 2.37
N ARG A 416 -14.95 -16.25 3.47
CA ARG A 416 -15.07 -15.10 4.39
C ARG A 416 -14.82 -13.79 3.65
N ARG A 417 -13.76 -13.73 2.82
CA ARG A 417 -13.47 -12.57 1.97
C ARG A 417 -14.62 -12.24 1.03
N ASN A 418 -15.18 -13.25 0.36
CA ASN A 418 -16.29 -13.02 -0.56
C ASN A 418 -17.52 -12.45 0.16
N VAL A 419 -17.80 -12.95 1.37
CA VAL A 419 -18.85 -12.38 2.24
C VAL A 419 -18.50 -10.94 2.61
N THR A 420 -17.27 -10.63 3.04
CA THR A 420 -16.87 -9.23 3.32
C THR A 420 -17.11 -8.31 2.13
N THR A 421 -16.64 -8.70 0.95
CA THR A 421 -16.79 -7.94 -0.28
C THR A 421 -18.26 -7.71 -0.61
N ARG A 422 -19.10 -8.76 -0.55
CA ARG A 422 -20.54 -8.63 -0.77
C ARG A 422 -21.22 -7.73 0.27
N ILE A 423 -20.79 -7.75 1.53
CA ILE A 423 -21.33 -6.83 2.55
C ILE A 423 -21.02 -5.38 2.17
N LEU A 424 -19.75 -5.10 1.83
CA LEU A 424 -19.25 -3.77 1.47
C LEU A 424 -19.87 -3.25 0.16
N ASP A 425 -20.06 -4.13 -0.82
CA ASP A 425 -20.62 -3.78 -2.13
C ASP A 425 -22.16 -3.72 -2.12
N HIS A 426 -22.80 -3.98 -0.97
CA HIS A 426 -24.26 -4.14 -0.83
C HIS A 426 -24.85 -5.24 -1.74
N ASP A 427 -24.04 -6.25 -2.08
CA ASP A 427 -24.46 -7.40 -2.88
C ASP A 427 -25.30 -8.39 -2.07
N SER A 428 -26.19 -9.09 -2.77
CA SER A 428 -26.98 -10.17 -2.17
C SER A 428 -26.11 -11.35 -1.74
N MET A 429 -26.34 -11.85 -0.52
CA MET A 429 -25.72 -13.09 -0.02
C MET A 429 -26.42 -14.35 -0.51
N PHE A 430 -27.62 -14.21 -1.08
CA PHE A 430 -28.45 -15.35 -1.46
C PHE A 430 -27.79 -16.29 -2.48
N PRO A 431 -27.17 -15.79 -3.58
CA PRO A 431 -26.51 -16.68 -4.55
C PRO A 431 -25.38 -17.48 -3.92
N LEU A 432 -24.65 -16.89 -2.98
CA LEU A 432 -23.58 -17.56 -2.25
C LEU A 432 -24.13 -18.64 -1.32
N CYS A 433 -25.21 -18.34 -0.59
CA CYS A 433 -25.87 -19.32 0.27
C CYS A 433 -26.43 -20.50 -0.55
N TYR A 434 -27.07 -20.20 -1.69
CA TYR A 434 -27.57 -21.23 -2.61
C TYR A 434 -26.45 -22.16 -3.06
N TYR A 435 -25.35 -21.61 -3.56
CA TYR A 435 -24.20 -22.40 -4.01
C TYR A 435 -23.62 -23.27 -2.89
N LEU A 436 -23.53 -22.75 -1.66
CA LEU A 436 -23.01 -23.49 -0.51
C LEU A 436 -23.93 -24.65 -0.11
N ILE A 437 -25.26 -24.45 -0.18
CA ILE A 437 -26.25 -25.52 0.05
C ILE A 437 -26.13 -26.58 -1.04
N ASP A 438 -26.09 -26.18 -2.30
CA ASP A 438 -25.94 -27.09 -3.46
C ASP A 438 -24.66 -27.93 -3.34
N SER A 439 -23.53 -27.29 -3.03
CA SER A 439 -22.25 -27.95 -2.79
C SER A 439 -22.26 -28.90 -1.58
N TYR A 440 -23.09 -28.63 -0.58
CA TYR A 440 -23.29 -29.53 0.56
C TYR A 440 -24.04 -30.79 0.15
N LEU A 441 -25.15 -30.61 -0.57
CA LEU A 441 -26.01 -31.70 -1.04
C LEU A 441 -25.27 -32.63 -2.01
N ASP A 442 -24.38 -32.06 -2.83
CA ASP A 442 -23.49 -32.79 -3.72
C ASP A 442 -22.31 -33.50 -3.01
N GLY A 443 -22.17 -33.35 -1.69
CA GLY A 443 -21.08 -33.95 -0.92
C GLY A 443 -19.69 -33.35 -1.18
N LYS A 444 -19.61 -32.22 -1.90
CA LYS A 444 -18.35 -31.57 -2.29
C LYS A 444 -17.70 -30.80 -1.14
N ASN A 445 -18.47 -30.28 -0.18
CA ASN A 445 -17.94 -29.52 0.95
C ASN A 445 -18.78 -29.71 2.23
N PRO A 446 -18.30 -30.44 3.25
CA PRO A 446 -19.09 -30.69 4.46
C PRO A 446 -19.21 -29.48 5.40
N TYR A 447 -18.40 -28.42 5.20
CA TYR A 447 -18.39 -27.23 6.07
C TYR A 447 -19.37 -26.14 5.61
N SER A 448 -20.05 -26.33 4.47
CA SER A 448 -20.84 -25.29 3.82
C SER A 448 -22.16 -24.94 4.55
N LEU A 449 -22.80 -25.87 5.27
CA LEU A 449 -24.01 -25.54 6.06
C LEU A 449 -23.73 -24.61 7.24
N GLY A 450 -22.64 -24.84 7.98
CA GLY A 450 -22.24 -23.94 9.07
C GLY A 450 -21.95 -22.53 8.55
N ASN A 451 -21.34 -22.44 7.37
CA ASN A 451 -21.13 -21.17 6.68
C ASN A 451 -22.46 -20.51 6.26
N VAL A 452 -23.40 -21.27 5.68
CA VAL A 452 -24.73 -20.76 5.29
C VAL A 452 -25.47 -20.18 6.49
N PHE A 453 -25.45 -20.86 7.64
CA PHE A 453 -26.07 -20.36 8.87
C PHE A 453 -25.47 -19.02 9.30
N ASN A 454 -24.14 -18.93 9.37
CA ASN A 454 -23.46 -17.70 9.77
C ASN A 454 -23.72 -16.55 8.78
N ILE A 455 -23.69 -16.81 7.48
CA ILE A 455 -23.97 -15.81 6.44
C ILE A 455 -25.42 -15.32 6.54
N SER A 456 -26.36 -16.24 6.76
CA SER A 456 -27.79 -15.90 6.92
C SER A 456 -28.04 -15.06 8.18
N LEU A 457 -27.38 -15.41 9.30
CA LEU A 457 -27.46 -14.67 10.55
C LEU A 457 -26.95 -13.23 10.37
N ILE A 458 -25.78 -13.06 9.73
CA ILE A 458 -25.22 -11.74 9.42
C ILE A 458 -26.18 -10.94 8.53
N SER A 459 -26.73 -11.56 7.49
CA SER A 459 -27.70 -10.90 6.60
C SER A 459 -28.97 -10.47 7.35
N SER A 460 -29.46 -11.28 8.29
CA SER A 460 -30.64 -10.97 9.10
C SER A 460 -30.38 -9.82 10.09
N ILE A 461 -29.23 -9.83 10.77
CA ILE A 461 -28.85 -8.77 11.71
C ILE A 461 -28.71 -7.44 10.95
N ARG A 462 -28.05 -7.45 9.78
CA ARG A 462 -27.93 -6.27 8.92
C ARG A 462 -29.30 -5.73 8.49
N ALA A 463 -30.22 -6.61 8.09
CA ALA A 463 -31.58 -6.21 7.73
C ALA A 463 -32.32 -5.57 8.91
N SER A 464 -32.13 -6.09 10.13
CA SER A 464 -32.70 -5.52 11.36
C SER A 464 -32.10 -4.14 11.68
N ILE A 465 -30.79 -3.96 11.50
CA ILE A 465 -30.11 -2.66 11.67
C ILE A 465 -30.70 -1.63 10.70
N ASN A 466 -30.85 -2.00 9.42
CA ASN A 466 -31.43 -1.14 8.40
C ASN A 466 -32.90 -0.78 8.68
N ALA A 467 -33.69 -1.75 9.15
CA ALA A 467 -35.08 -1.52 9.53
C ALA A 467 -35.23 -0.62 10.78
N GLY A 468 -34.24 -0.62 11.68
CA GLY A 468 -34.15 0.29 12.82
C GLY A 468 -33.78 1.71 12.44
N ALA A 469 -32.81 1.88 11.53
CA ALA A 469 -32.33 3.17 11.05
C ALA A 469 -33.40 3.96 10.24
N GLY A 470 -34.32 3.26 9.56
CA GLY A 470 -35.41 3.88 8.79
C GLY A 470 -36.51 4.57 9.62
N LYS A 471 -36.42 4.58 10.96
CA LYS A 471 -37.41 5.22 11.85
C LYS A 471 -36.99 6.59 12.40
N GLU A 472 -35.74 7.01 12.23
CA GLU A 472 -35.29 8.36 12.62
C GLU A 472 -35.44 9.31 11.43
N GLU A 473 -36.34 10.29 11.52
CA GLU A 473 -36.52 11.36 10.54
C GLU A 473 -35.30 12.28 10.51
N GLY A 474 -34.28 11.87 9.76
CA GLY A 474 -33.08 12.67 9.50
C GLY A 474 -32.32 12.01 8.36
N ARG A 475 -32.13 12.73 7.25
CA ARG A 475 -31.46 12.25 6.03
C ARG A 475 -30.23 11.40 6.35
N LEU A 476 -30.38 10.07 6.24
CA LEU A 476 -29.27 9.15 6.06
C LEU A 476 -28.47 9.67 4.86
N LEU A 477 -27.24 10.13 5.10
CA LEU A 477 -26.28 10.28 4.02
C LEU A 477 -26.07 8.87 3.47
N GLU A 478 -26.66 8.56 2.32
CA GLU A 478 -26.42 7.27 1.65
C GLU A 478 -24.91 7.06 1.52
N SER A 479 -24.44 5.81 1.58
CA SER A 479 -23.02 5.43 1.45
C SER A 479 -22.34 5.97 0.17
N LYS A 480 -23.14 6.50 -0.77
CA LYS A 480 -22.73 7.16 -2.01
C LYS A 480 -22.49 8.68 -1.90
N GLN A 481 -22.81 9.33 -0.78
CA GLN A 481 -22.88 10.80 -0.69
C GLN A 481 -21.67 11.48 -0.04
N ILE A 482 -20.58 10.76 0.20
CA ILE A 482 -19.56 11.21 1.16
C ILE A 482 -18.35 11.94 0.57
N TYR A 483 -18.13 11.95 -0.75
CA TYR A 483 -17.01 12.72 -1.30
C TYR A 483 -17.36 13.59 -2.50
N GLY A 484 -17.05 14.89 -2.35
CA GLY A 484 -17.00 15.89 -3.41
C GLY A 484 -15.86 15.67 -4.40
N ILE A 485 -15.88 14.51 -5.07
CA ILE A 485 -15.40 14.35 -6.45
C ILE A 485 -16.48 13.69 -7.33
N LEU A 486 -17.39 12.88 -6.78
CA LEU A 486 -18.56 12.37 -7.51
C LEU A 486 -19.76 12.28 -6.57
N LYS A 487 -20.81 13.08 -6.83
CA LYS A 487 -22.15 12.88 -6.26
C LYS A 487 -23.16 12.89 -7.40
N ASN A 488 -24.07 11.92 -7.42
CA ASN A 488 -25.29 11.94 -8.25
C ASN A 488 -26.47 12.43 -7.42
N VAL A 489 -27.23 13.34 -8.05
CA VAL A 489 -28.40 14.13 -7.63
C VAL A 489 -28.12 15.23 -6.60
#